data_AF-A0ABF7QKU2-F1
#
_entry.id   AF-A0ABF7QKU2-F1
#
_cell.length_a   1.000
_cell.length_b   1.000
_cell.length_c   1.000
_cell.angle_alpha   90.00
_cell.angle_beta   90.00
_cell.angle_gamma   90.00
#
_symmetry.space_group_name_H-M   'P 1'
#
loop_
_entity.id
_entity.type
_entity.pdbx_description
1 polymer ?
#
loop_
_entity_poly.entity_id
_entity_poly.type
_entity_poly.pdbx_seq_one_letter_code
_entity_poly.pdbx_strand_id
1 'polypeptide(L)'
;MATTLVTEIQRAQARLRFLSRADRGALIVRILRELQTHRHEVLGHVPADRCVWIDRLIASVSSTIAEITGMPDAEFNRVLNEFEKLMATLQDVSNAETRLKTIH
;
A
#
# COMPACT_ATOMS: atom_id res chain seq x y z
N MET A 1 -19.37 -4.65 3.08
CA MET A 1 -18.32 -3.76 3.62
C MET A 1 -17.05 -4.07 2.85
N ALA A 2 -16.50 -3.13 2.09
CA ALA A 2 -15.19 -3.32 1.48
C ALA A 2 -14.16 -3.45 2.62
N THR A 3 -13.37 -4.52 2.64
CA THR A 3 -12.25 -4.63 3.57
C THR A 3 -11.23 -3.56 3.23
N THR A 4 -10.78 -2.81 4.23
CA THR A 4 -9.68 -1.86 4.05
C THR A 4 -8.41 -2.65 3.70
N LEU A 5 -7.55 -2.10 2.84
CA LEU A 5 -6.30 -2.76 2.43
C LEU A 5 -5.44 -3.17 3.65
N VAL A 6 -5.42 -2.34 4.70
CA VAL A 6 -4.75 -2.65 5.98
C VAL A 6 -5.25 -3.98 6.57
N THR A 7 -6.57 -4.20 6.59
CA THR A 7 -7.15 -5.47 7.09
C THR A 7 -6.77 -6.65 6.20
N GLU A 8 -6.66 -6.45 4.88
CA GLU A 8 -6.21 -7.49 3.94
C GLU A 8 -4.75 -7.87 4.17
N ILE A 9 -3.89 -6.87 4.40
CA ILE A 9 -2.48 -7.07 4.77
C ILE A 9 -2.38 -7.85 6.08
N GLN A 10 -3.06 -7.42 7.14
CA GLN A 10 -3.05 -8.10 8.44
C GLN A 10 -3.52 -9.56 8.34
N ARG A 11 -4.55 -9.83 7.52
CA ARG A 11 -5.03 -11.20 7.29
C ARG A 11 -4.00 -12.04 6.54
N ALA A 12 -3.31 -11.47 5.56
CA ALA A 12 -2.24 -12.13 4.84
C ALA A 12 -1.05 -12.46 5.77
N GLN A 13 -0.67 -11.52 6.64
CA GLN A 13 0.38 -11.70 7.63
C GLN A 13 0.07 -12.84 8.62
N ALA A 14 -1.18 -12.92 9.09
CA ALA A 14 -1.63 -14.01 9.97
C ALA A 14 -1.59 -15.40 9.30
N ARG A 15 -1.48 -15.46 7.96
CA ARG A 15 -1.55 -16.69 7.16
C ARG A 15 -0.37 -16.87 6.21
N LEU A 16 0.76 -16.20 6.45
CA LEU A 16 1.93 -16.16 5.56
C LEU A 16 2.37 -17.52 5.02
N ARG A 17 2.49 -18.51 5.92
CA ARG A 17 2.91 -19.88 5.60
C ARG A 17 1.99 -20.61 4.61
N PHE A 18 0.78 -20.09 4.40
CA PHE A 18 -0.22 -20.66 3.49
C PHE A 18 -0.37 -19.86 2.20
N LEU A 19 0.35 -18.74 2.05
CA LEU A 19 0.30 -17.93 0.85
C LEU A 19 1.25 -18.51 -0.20
N SER A 20 0.69 -18.93 -1.32
CA SER A 20 1.48 -19.27 -2.50
C SER A 20 2.18 -18.03 -3.06
N ARG A 21 3.20 -18.23 -3.90
CA ARG A 21 3.86 -17.13 -4.61
C ARG A 21 2.86 -16.31 -5.45
N ALA A 22 1.84 -16.96 -6.00
CA ALA A 22 0.77 -16.30 -6.74
C ALA A 22 -0.09 -15.41 -5.83
N ASP A 23 -0.46 -15.90 -4.64
CA ASP A 23 -1.23 -15.12 -3.65
C ASP A 23 -0.43 -13.90 -3.17
N ARG A 24 0.87 -14.08 -2.93
CA ARG A 24 1.78 -12.96 -2.61
C ARG A 24 1.81 -11.93 -3.72
N GLY A 25 1.91 -12.37 -4.97
CA GLY A 25 1.88 -11.48 -6.13
C GLY A 25 0.57 -10.71 -6.26
N ALA A 26 -0.55 -11.40 -6.09
CA ALA A 26 -1.87 -10.77 -6.10
C ALA A 26 -2.02 -9.71 -5.01
N LEU A 27 -1.50 -9.96 -3.80
CA LEU A 27 -1.49 -9.01 -2.71
C LEU A 27 -0.63 -7.77 -3.01
N ILE A 28 0.58 -7.95 -3.54
CA ILE A 28 1.45 -6.81 -3.92
C ILE A 28 0.79 -5.98 -5.04
N VAL A 29 0.18 -6.61 -6.03
CA VAL A 29 -0.57 -5.90 -7.09
C VAL A 29 -1.76 -5.14 -6.51
N ARG A 30 -2.48 -5.72 -5.54
CA ARG A 30 -3.58 -5.05 -4.84
C ARG A 30 -3.09 -3.80 -4.09
N ILE A 31 -1.96 -3.89 -3.38
CA ILE A 31 -1.32 -2.77 -2.70
C ILE A 31 -0.95 -1.66 -3.70
N LEU A 32 -0.30 -2.02 -4.82
CA LEU A 32 0.09 -1.07 -5.85
C LEU A 32 -1.11 -0.31 -6.45
N ARG A 33 -2.21 -1.01 -6.71
CA ARG A 33 -3.45 -0.39 -7.20
C ARG A 33 -3.99 0.62 -6.20
N GLU A 34 -3.99 0.29 -4.92
CA GLU A 34 -4.45 1.22 -3.88
C GLU A 34 -3.56 2.46 -3.79
N LEU A 35 -2.24 2.31 -3.88
CA LEU A 35 -1.31 3.45 -3.94
C LEU A 35 -1.55 4.33 -5.17
N GLN A 36 -1.84 3.73 -6.33
CA GLN A 36 -2.22 4.48 -7.54
C GLN A 36 -3.54 5.22 -7.37
N THR A 37 -4.54 4.58 -6.76
CA THR A 37 -5.82 5.21 -6.42
C THR A 37 -5.61 6.41 -5.49
N HIS A 38 -4.86 6.25 -4.39
CA HIS A 38 -4.53 7.37 -3.49
C HIS A 38 -3.78 8.49 -4.19
N ARG A 39 -2.81 8.16 -5.06
CA ARG A 39 -2.07 9.13 -5.86
C ARG A 39 -2.99 9.98 -6.76
N HIS A 40 -4.03 9.36 -7.32
CA HIS A 40 -4.95 10.01 -8.24
C HIS A 40 -6.06 10.77 -7.52
N GLU A 41 -6.72 10.12 -6.56
CA GLU A 41 -7.94 10.63 -5.92
C GLU A 41 -7.65 11.59 -4.76
N VAL A 42 -6.62 11.30 -3.95
CA VAL A 42 -6.29 12.11 -2.77
C VAL A 42 -5.22 13.14 -3.12
N LEU A 43 -4.14 12.70 -3.78
CA LEU A 43 -3.02 13.58 -4.12
C LEU A 43 -3.11 14.20 -5.52
N GLY A 44 -4.23 14.02 -6.24
CA GLY A 44 -4.39 14.55 -7.60
C GLY A 44 -4.29 16.08 -7.68
N HIS A 45 -4.62 16.78 -6.60
CA HIS A 45 -4.49 18.24 -6.50
C HIS A 45 -3.11 18.71 -5.99
N VAL A 46 -2.25 17.78 -5.57
CA VAL A 46 -0.92 18.09 -5.05
C VAL A 46 0.06 18.21 -6.22
N PRO A 47 0.93 19.23 -6.25
CA PRO A 47 1.95 19.39 -7.27
C PRO A 47 2.80 18.13 -7.46
N ALA A 48 3.07 17.76 -8.72
CA ALA A 48 3.72 16.50 -9.05
C ALA A 48 5.11 16.33 -8.41
N ASP A 49 5.85 17.41 -8.24
CA ASP A 49 7.15 17.48 -7.54
C ASP A 49 7.06 16.98 -6.08
N ARG A 50 5.91 17.17 -5.42
CA ARG A 50 5.66 16.69 -4.05
C ARG A 50 5.15 15.25 -4.00
N CYS A 51 4.72 14.69 -5.13
CA CYS A 51 4.25 13.31 -5.25
C CYS A 51 5.28 12.35 -5.85
N VAL A 52 6.47 12.83 -6.24
CA VAL A 52 7.52 11.98 -6.85
C VAL A 52 7.85 10.74 -6.02
N TRP A 53 7.77 10.84 -4.69
CA TRP A 53 8.09 9.73 -3.79
C TRP A 53 7.13 8.53 -3.97
N ILE A 54 5.82 8.75 -4.14
CA ILE A 54 4.85 7.65 -4.29
C ILE A 54 4.92 7.06 -5.69
N ASP A 55 5.14 7.89 -6.70
CA ASP A 55 5.35 7.46 -8.09
C ASP A 55 6.62 6.58 -8.19
N ARG A 56 7.70 6.97 -7.50
CA ARG A 56 8.94 6.19 -7.42
C ARG A 56 8.76 4.88 -6.65
N LEU A 57 7.98 4.89 -5.56
CA LEU A 57 7.66 3.68 -4.80
C LEU A 57 6.88 2.68 -5.67
N ILE A 58 5.84 3.14 -6.36
CA ILE A 58 5.03 2.32 -7.27
C ILE A 58 5.91 1.69 -8.35
N ALA A 59 6.76 2.49 -9.00
CA ALA A 59 7.66 1.99 -10.04
C ALA A 59 8.67 0.96 -9.51
N SER A 60 9.31 1.26 -8.37
CA SER A 60 10.29 0.39 -7.73
C SER A 60 9.70 -0.97 -7.36
N VAL A 61 8.55 -0.97 -6.68
CA VAL A 61 7.87 -2.18 -6.24
C VAL A 61 7.35 -2.98 -7.44
N SER A 62 6.83 -2.29 -8.47
CA SER A 62 6.40 -2.92 -9.72
C SER A 62 7.54 -3.66 -10.42
N SER A 63 8.75 -3.08 -10.44
CA SER A 63 9.93 -3.72 -11.03
C SER A 63 10.48 -4.88 -10.21
N THR A 64 10.17 -4.94 -8.91
CA THR A 64 10.72 -5.93 -7.96
C THR A 64 9.71 -6.95 -7.45
N ILE A 65 8.49 -7.02 -8.01
CA ILE A 65 7.44 -7.97 -7.58
C ILE A 65 7.95 -9.41 -7.58
N ALA A 66 8.69 -9.81 -8.61
CA ALA A 66 9.20 -11.18 -8.72
C ALA A 66 10.15 -11.54 -7.55
N GLU A 67 10.96 -10.58 -7.11
CA GLU A 67 11.88 -10.72 -5.97
C GLU A 67 11.09 -10.73 -4.65
N ILE A 68 10.21 -9.75 -4.44
CA ILE A 68 9.38 -9.63 -3.23
C ILE A 68 8.57 -10.91 -2.99
N THR A 69 7.94 -11.45 -4.03
CA THR A 69 7.13 -12.67 -3.92
C THR A 69 7.96 -13.94 -3.69
N GLY A 70 9.24 -13.92 -4.06
CA GLY A 70 10.20 -15.01 -3.83
C GLY A 70 10.91 -14.95 -2.47
N MET A 71 10.72 -13.87 -1.70
CA MET A 71 11.35 -13.72 -0.39
C MET A 71 10.88 -14.78 0.62
N PRO A 72 11.74 -15.15 1.59
CA PRO A 72 11.32 -15.90 2.76
C PRO A 72 10.19 -15.18 3.52
N ASP A 73 9.34 -15.94 4.22
CA ASP A 73 8.18 -15.43 4.93
C ASP A 73 8.50 -14.26 5.86
N ALA A 74 9.65 -14.31 6.55
CA ALA A 74 10.07 -13.24 7.45
C ALA A 74 10.36 -11.93 6.71
N GLU A 75 11.00 -11.99 5.54
CA GLU A 75 11.31 -10.82 4.72
C GLU A 75 10.06 -10.29 4.03
N PHE A 76 9.24 -11.18 3.47
CA PHE A 76 7.96 -10.81 2.89
C PHE A 76 7.04 -10.15 3.94
N ASN A 77 7.01 -10.65 5.18
CA ASN A 77 6.26 -10.03 6.27
C ASN A 77 6.76 -8.63 6.64
N ARG A 78 8.08 -8.40 6.59
CA ARG A 78 8.65 -7.06 6.81
C ARG A 78 8.19 -6.10 5.73
N VAL A 79 8.21 -6.51 4.47
CA VAL A 79 7.68 -5.71 3.36
C VAL A 79 6.19 -5.38 3.59
N LEU A 80 5.38 -6.37 3.99
CA LEU A 80 3.97 -6.14 4.31
C LEU A 80 3.76 -5.16 5.47
N ASN A 81 4.56 -5.24 6.54
CA ASN A 81 4.50 -4.28 7.66
C ASN A 81 4.79 -2.85 7.21
N GLU A 82 5.76 -2.64 6.32
CA GLU A 82 6.07 -1.30 5.83
C GLU A 82 4.93 -0.74 4.96
N PHE A 83 4.30 -1.59 4.14
CA PHE A 83 3.08 -1.18 3.41
C PHE A 83 1.91 -0.90 4.34
N GLU A 84 1.70 -1.70 5.39
CA GLU A 84 0.65 -1.47 6.37
C GLU A 84 0.79 -0.09 7.03
N LYS A 85 1.99 0.24 7.52
CA LYS A 85 2.29 1.54 8.14
C LYS A 85 2.11 2.70 7.15
N LEU A 86 2.57 2.52 5.91
CA LEU A 86 2.40 3.53 4.87
C LEU A 86 0.92 3.80 4.60
N MET A 87 0.11 2.74 4.45
CA MET A 87 -1.33 2.87 4.21
C MET A 87 -2.06 3.53 5.38
N ALA A 88 -1.72 3.15 6.62
CA ALA A 88 -2.27 3.79 7.81
C ALA A 88 -1.93 5.29 7.84
N THR A 89 -0.67 5.64 7.56
CA THR A 89 -0.22 7.04 7.51
C THR A 89 -0.95 7.85 6.43
N LEU A 90 -1.12 7.28 5.24
CA LEU A 90 -1.85 7.94 4.15
C LEU A 90 -3.33 8.14 4.48
N GLN A 91 -3.96 7.18 5.15
CA GLN A 91 -5.33 7.30 5.63
C GLN A 91 -5.46 8.41 6.68
N ASP A 92 -4.53 8.48 7.63
CA ASP A 92 -4.54 9.50 8.69
C ASP A 92 -4.36 10.91 8.12
N VAL A 93 -3.46 11.09 7.15
CA VAL A 93 -3.26 12.38 6.46
C VAL A 93 -4.53 12.78 5.69
N SER A 94 -5.12 11.85 4.93
CA SER A 94 -6.37 12.12 4.18
C SER A 94 -7.53 12.49 5.11
N ASN A 95 -7.64 11.81 6.25
CA ASN A 95 -8.65 12.10 7.26
C ASN A 95 -8.43 13.48 7.91
N ALA A 96 -7.17 13.87 8.16
CA ALA A 96 -6.83 15.18 8.71
C ALA A 96 -7.20 16.32 7.75
N GLU A 97 -6.92 16.18 6.45
CA GLU A 97 -7.34 17.15 5.43
C GLU A 97 -8.86 17.27 5.33
N THR A 98 -9.57 16.14 5.43
CA THR A 98 -11.04 16.12 5.39
C THR A 98 -11.63 16.86 6.58
N ARG A 99 -11.11 16.64 7.80
CA ARG A 99 -11.55 17.35 9.01
C ARG A 99 -11.34 18.86 8.93
N LEU A 100 -10.23 19.32 8.35
CA LEU A 100 -9.98 20.75 8.14
C LEU A 100 -10.99 21.38 7.18
N LYS A 101 -11.41 20.65 6.14
CA LYS A 101 -12.42 21.13 5.17
C LYS A 101 -13.85 21.18 5.72
N THR A 102 -14.15 20.50 6.83
CA THR A 102 -15.51 20.47 7.41
C THR A 102 -15.75 21.54 8.49
N ILE A 103 -14.72 22.31 8.87
CA ILE A 103 -14.78 23.33 9.94
C ILE A 103 -14.99 24.75 9.36
N HIS A 104 -15.21 24.89 8.05
CA HIS A 104 -15.63 26.13 7.40
C HIS A 104 -17.06 26.05 6.89
#